data_AF-A0A0K0FPP9-F1
#
_entry.id   AF-A0A0K0FPP9-F1
#
_cell.length_a   1.000
_cell.length_b   1.000
_cell.length_c   1.000
_cell.angle_alpha   90.00
_cell.angle_beta   90.00
_cell.angle_gamma   90.00
#
_symmetry.space_group_name_H-M   'P 1'
#
loop_
_entity.id
_entity.type
_entity.pdbx_description
1 polymer ?
#
loop_
_entity_poly.entity_id
_entity_poly.type
_entity_poly.pdbx_seq_one_letter_code
_entity_poly.pdbx_strand_id
1 'polypeptide(L)'
;MGKMLGPKTKRKNKVGVVSLIFSFFIKITILKMPRGNLIKKFQNQKEVKEKNKAKKIKKEENDGEDRAKVVTRTIENTRELCETMINLEDDEIIHDQAHDEFAPYFGRQTTPKILMTTSMHAKTVTFDLMRELEMVIPNVEVHSRKLVPIKRIVEQAIENEFTDIIVIQEDRKKPSGMIFCHLPDGPTAYFKINSMTPSKKIKHVGQKTDHYPELILNNFDTRLGFTIGRLFASIFPQDPEYKGRRVVTFHNQRDYIFFRHHRYEFKRDGTRAALHELGPRLTLRLKWLQKGTFDTIEGEYEWVYKRRIQQPNRRTFVL
;
A
#
# COMPACT_ATOMS: atom_id res chain seq x y z
N MET A 1 -8.41 -10.20 100.82
CA MET A 1 -8.06 -8.77 100.56
C MET A 1 -7.92 -8.63 99.05
N GLY A 2 -8.71 -7.90 98.28
CA GLY A 2 -9.63 -6.81 98.55
C GLY A 2 -9.30 -5.67 97.57
N LYS A 3 -10.31 -5.27 96.76
CA LYS A 3 -10.43 -3.98 96.02
C LYS A 3 -9.66 -3.86 94.69
N MET A 4 -10.14 -3.21 93.63
CA MET A 4 -11.41 -2.53 93.34
C MET A 4 -11.52 -2.28 91.83
N LEU A 5 -12.73 -2.44 91.27
CA LEU A 5 -13.13 -1.99 89.94
C LEU A 5 -13.50 -0.49 89.96
N GLY A 6 -13.15 0.24 88.89
CA GLY A 6 -13.81 1.48 88.46
C GLY A 6 -12.91 2.44 87.64
N PRO A 7 -13.45 3.31 86.77
CA PRO A 7 -14.49 3.09 85.76
C PRO A 7 -13.97 3.33 84.32
N LYS A 8 -14.54 2.62 83.33
CA LYS A 8 -14.35 2.89 81.90
C LYS A 8 -15.14 4.13 81.49
N THR A 9 -14.46 5.25 81.19
CA THR A 9 -15.06 6.40 80.51
C THR A 9 -15.05 6.20 78.99
N LYS A 10 -16.25 5.99 78.43
CA LYS A 10 -16.51 6.01 76.98
C LYS A 10 -16.21 7.40 76.40
N ARG A 11 -15.12 7.56 75.64
CA ARG A 11 -14.99 8.67 74.67
C ARG A 11 -15.66 8.26 73.37
N LYS A 12 -16.89 8.75 73.16
CA LYS A 12 -17.68 8.59 71.94
C LYS A 12 -16.97 9.24 70.73
N ASN A 13 -17.00 8.49 69.63
CA ASN A 13 -16.70 8.84 68.25
C ASN A 13 -16.90 10.32 67.86
N LYS A 14 -15.83 10.96 67.38
CA LYS A 14 -15.85 12.23 66.65
C LYS A 14 -15.03 12.22 65.34
N VAL A 15 -14.82 11.04 64.74
CA VAL A 15 -14.00 10.89 63.51
C VAL A 15 -14.85 10.70 62.24
N GLY A 16 -16.15 10.43 62.35
CA GLY A 16 -17.01 10.11 61.19
C GLY A 16 -17.58 11.32 60.41
N VAL A 17 -17.66 12.51 61.02
CA VAL A 17 -18.35 13.65 60.41
C VAL A 17 -17.42 14.48 59.50
N VAL A 18 -16.12 14.55 59.83
CA VAL A 18 -15.15 15.36 59.05
C VAL A 18 -14.82 14.73 57.70
N SER A 19 -14.76 13.39 57.64
CA SER A 19 -14.51 12.64 56.39
C SER A 19 -15.66 12.75 55.37
N LEU A 20 -16.91 12.68 55.84
CA LEU A 20 -18.09 12.81 54.98
C LEU A 20 -18.24 14.24 54.41
N ILE A 21 -18.01 15.26 55.22
CA ILE A 21 -18.11 16.67 54.79
C ILE A 21 -17.04 16.98 53.72
N PHE A 22 -15.82 16.44 53.86
CA PHE A 22 -14.75 16.65 52.89
C PHE A 22 -15.04 16.00 51.53
N SER A 23 -15.58 14.77 51.53
CA SER A 23 -16.03 14.07 50.31
C SER A 23 -17.19 14.80 49.61
N PHE A 24 -18.13 15.37 50.39
CA PHE A 24 -19.26 16.13 49.86
C PHE A 24 -18.84 17.49 49.28
N PHE A 25 -17.91 18.20 49.95
CA PHE A 25 -17.37 19.46 49.45
C PHE A 25 -16.56 19.30 48.16
N ILE A 26 -15.79 18.22 48.02
CA ILE A 26 -15.06 17.88 46.80
C ILE A 26 -16.04 17.58 45.64
N LYS A 27 -17.13 16.83 45.89
CA LYS A 27 -18.17 16.59 44.88
C LYS A 27 -18.86 17.88 44.43
N ILE A 28 -19.15 18.81 45.34
CA ILE A 28 -19.79 20.10 45.01
C ILE A 28 -18.84 21.04 44.23
N THR A 29 -17.54 21.05 44.56
CA THR A 29 -16.55 21.88 43.81
C THR A 29 -16.27 21.34 42.41
N ILE A 30 -16.34 20.03 42.19
CA ILE A 30 -16.23 19.43 40.85
C ILE A 30 -17.43 19.79 39.97
N LEU A 31 -18.63 19.90 40.55
CA LEU A 31 -19.86 20.29 39.85
C LEU A 31 -19.92 21.79 39.49
N LYS A 32 -19.16 22.65 40.19
CA LYS A 32 -19.12 24.11 39.94
C LYS A 32 -18.07 24.58 38.92
N MET A 33 -17.21 23.69 38.41
CA MET A 33 -16.23 24.06 37.38
C MET A 33 -16.84 24.03 35.97
N PRO A 34 -16.56 25.03 35.12
CA PRO A 34 -16.98 24.98 33.73
C PRO A 34 -16.37 23.76 33.04
N ARG A 35 -17.20 23.03 32.26
CA ARG A 35 -16.85 21.74 31.63
C ARG A 35 -15.49 21.76 30.91
N GLY A 36 -15.12 22.87 30.27
CA GLY A 36 -13.83 23.04 29.60
C GLY A 36 -12.61 22.93 30.52
N ASN A 37 -12.68 23.49 31.73
CA ASN A 37 -11.58 23.42 32.70
C ASN A 37 -11.45 22.02 33.32
N LEU A 38 -12.58 21.33 33.48
CA LEU A 38 -12.60 19.95 33.96
C LEU A 38 -11.97 19.00 32.92
N ILE A 39 -12.28 19.18 31.63
CA ILE A 39 -11.66 18.42 30.52
C ILE A 39 -10.14 18.67 30.48
N LYS A 40 -9.68 19.92 30.57
CA LYS A 40 -8.24 20.26 30.62
C LYS A 40 -7.55 19.60 31.82
N LYS A 41 -8.19 19.60 32.99
CA LYS A 41 -7.63 18.94 34.19
C LYS A 41 -7.53 17.43 34.01
N PHE A 42 -8.52 16.79 33.38
CA PHE A 42 -8.47 15.36 33.05
C PHE A 42 -7.42 15.03 31.99
N GLN A 43 -7.25 15.87 30.96
CA GLN A 43 -6.19 15.73 29.95
C GLN A 43 -4.80 15.84 30.59
N ASN A 44 -4.57 16.86 31.40
CA ASN A 44 -3.31 17.04 32.12
C ASN A 44 -3.01 15.86 33.07
N GLN A 45 -4.03 15.34 33.77
CA GLN A 45 -3.88 14.15 34.60
C GLN A 45 -3.58 12.89 33.79
N LYS A 46 -4.15 12.73 32.60
CA LYS A 46 -3.82 11.63 31.67
C LYS A 46 -2.39 11.75 31.16
N GLU A 47 -1.97 12.93 30.71
CA GLU A 47 -0.60 13.18 30.24
C GLU A 47 0.44 12.92 31.33
N VAL A 48 0.21 13.36 32.56
CA VAL A 48 1.11 13.10 33.68
C VAL A 48 1.20 11.59 33.98
N LYS A 49 0.07 10.87 33.91
CA LYS A 49 0.05 9.40 34.07
C LYS A 49 0.80 8.69 32.94
N GLU A 50 0.64 9.13 31.70
CA GLU A 50 1.34 8.57 30.54
C GLU A 50 2.85 8.85 30.61
N LYS A 51 3.26 10.07 30.96
CA LYS A 51 4.67 10.43 31.19
C LYS A 51 5.29 9.58 32.30
N ASN A 52 4.57 9.34 33.39
CA ASN A 52 5.05 8.51 34.49
C ASN A 52 5.13 7.02 34.10
N LYS A 53 4.19 6.51 33.31
CA LYS A 53 4.27 5.15 32.74
C LYS A 53 5.46 5.03 31.78
N ALA A 54 5.67 5.98 30.89
CA ALA A 54 6.80 6.00 29.95
C ALA A 54 8.15 6.07 30.69
N LYS A 55 8.24 6.83 31.79
CA LYS A 55 9.45 6.86 32.64
C LYS A 55 9.70 5.53 33.36
N LYS A 56 8.64 4.83 33.80
CA LYS A 56 8.77 3.48 34.38
C LYS A 56 9.25 2.48 33.34
N ILE A 57 8.63 2.47 32.15
CA ILE A 57 9.02 1.61 31.03
C ILE A 57 10.49 1.86 30.65
N LYS A 58 10.92 3.11 30.51
CA LYS A 58 12.33 3.44 30.23
C LYS A 58 13.31 3.02 31.33
N LYS A 59 12.86 3.05 32.60
CA LYS A 59 13.69 2.62 33.73
C LYS A 59 13.82 1.09 33.75
N GLU A 60 12.73 0.39 33.46
CA GLU A 60 12.65 -1.06 33.35
C GLU A 60 13.37 -1.60 32.07
N GLU A 61 13.42 -0.83 30.97
CA GLU A 61 14.18 -1.15 29.75
C GLU A 61 15.70 -1.13 29.96
N ASN A 62 16.20 -0.34 30.91
CA ASN A 62 17.63 -0.28 31.23
C ASN A 62 18.10 -1.46 32.11
N ASP A 63 17.17 -2.21 32.73
CA ASP A 63 17.47 -3.29 33.67
C ASP A 63 17.68 -4.67 32.99
N GLY A 64 17.79 -4.71 31.66
CA GLY A 64 18.42 -5.84 30.93
C GLY A 64 17.61 -7.15 30.82
N GLU A 65 16.34 -7.20 31.23
CA GLU A 65 15.46 -8.33 30.90
C GLU A 65 14.99 -8.22 29.44
N ASP A 66 15.25 -9.25 28.63
CA ASP A 66 14.68 -9.49 27.29
C ASP A 66 13.14 -9.67 27.40
N ARG A 67 12.42 -8.58 27.67
CA ARG A 67 10.97 -8.55 27.55
C ARG A 67 10.63 -8.42 26.08
N ALA A 68 9.77 -9.32 25.60
CA ALA A 68 9.17 -9.24 24.27
C ALA A 68 8.67 -7.80 24.05
N LYS A 69 9.33 -7.08 23.14
CA LYS A 69 9.00 -5.68 22.81
C LYS A 69 7.50 -5.60 22.59
N VAL A 70 6.80 -4.74 23.34
CA VAL A 70 5.35 -4.57 23.19
C VAL A 70 5.07 -4.10 21.76
N VAL A 71 4.68 -5.04 20.91
CA VAL A 71 4.43 -4.77 19.49
C VAL A 71 3.24 -3.83 19.41
N THR A 72 3.46 -2.64 18.85
CA THR A 72 2.38 -1.67 18.64
C THR A 72 1.36 -2.27 17.68
N ARG A 73 0.08 -2.21 18.05
CA ARG A 73 -1.03 -2.63 17.18
C ARG A 73 -1.18 -1.65 16.02
N THR A 74 -0.50 -1.94 14.92
CA THR A 74 -0.69 -1.26 13.63
C THR A 74 -1.80 -1.97 12.85
N ILE A 75 -2.34 -1.29 11.83
CA ILE A 75 -3.33 -1.90 10.92
C ILE A 75 -2.73 -3.11 10.20
N GLU A 76 -1.44 -3.06 9.85
CA GLU A 76 -0.74 -4.19 9.21
C GLU A 76 -0.65 -5.39 10.17
N ASN A 77 -0.26 -5.17 11.43
CA ASN A 77 -0.16 -6.23 12.44
C ASN A 77 -1.52 -6.82 12.85
N THR A 78 -2.61 -6.12 12.55
CA THR A 78 -3.99 -6.55 12.86
C THR A 78 -4.78 -6.85 11.58
N ARG A 79 -4.10 -7.12 10.47
CA ARG A 79 -4.73 -7.55 9.21
C ARG A 79 -5.46 -8.87 9.47
N GLU A 80 -6.65 -8.98 8.91
CA GLU A 80 -7.38 -10.25 8.92
C GLU A 80 -6.72 -11.17 7.90
N LEU A 81 -6.43 -12.41 8.31
CA LEU A 81 -5.87 -13.42 7.41
C LEU A 81 -6.87 -13.62 6.27
N CYS A 82 -6.42 -13.39 5.04
CA CYS A 82 -7.19 -13.72 3.86
C CYS A 82 -7.09 -15.22 3.60
N GLU A 83 -8.21 -15.86 3.31
CA GLU A 83 -8.25 -17.28 2.91
C GLU A 83 -7.52 -17.53 1.58
N THR A 84 -7.44 -16.50 0.73
CA THR A 84 -6.81 -16.54 -0.60
C THR A 84 -5.31 -16.25 -0.59
N MET A 85 -4.65 -16.30 0.56
CA MET A 85 -3.19 -16.14 0.64
C MET A 85 -2.52 -17.34 -0.02
N ILE A 86 -1.58 -17.07 -0.92
CA ILE A 86 -0.87 -18.10 -1.66
C ILE A 86 0.28 -18.65 -0.82
N ASN A 87 0.43 -19.97 -0.85
CA ASN A 87 1.70 -20.62 -0.59
C ASN A 87 2.35 -21.01 -1.93
N LEU A 88 3.57 -20.55 -2.18
CA LEU A 88 4.28 -20.81 -3.45
C LEU A 88 4.68 -22.28 -3.61
N GLU A 89 4.70 -23.04 -2.52
CA GLU A 89 5.04 -24.47 -2.50
C GLU A 89 3.82 -25.37 -2.77
N ASP A 90 2.62 -24.79 -2.94
CA ASP A 90 1.40 -25.55 -3.21
C ASP A 90 1.36 -26.02 -4.68
N ASP A 91 1.09 -27.31 -4.88
CA ASP A 91 1.04 -27.95 -6.20
C ASP A 91 -0.05 -27.33 -7.10
N GLU A 92 -1.19 -26.87 -6.53
CA GLU A 92 -2.24 -26.19 -7.31
C GLU A 92 -1.71 -24.90 -7.94
N ILE A 93 -0.96 -24.12 -7.17
CA ILE A 93 -0.44 -22.83 -7.59
C ILE A 93 0.67 -23.00 -8.63
N ILE A 94 1.52 -24.01 -8.47
CA ILE A 94 2.56 -24.35 -9.45
C ILE A 94 1.91 -24.78 -10.78
N HIS A 95 0.86 -25.62 -10.70
CA HIS A 95 0.11 -26.05 -11.87
C HIS A 95 -0.54 -24.86 -12.59
N ASP A 96 -1.18 -23.95 -11.85
CA ASP A 96 -1.77 -22.73 -12.41
C ASP A 96 -0.72 -21.86 -13.10
N GLN A 97 0.45 -21.66 -12.48
CA GLN A 97 1.53 -20.87 -13.06
C GLN A 97 2.13 -21.44 -14.35
N ALA A 98 2.08 -22.76 -14.51
CA ALA A 98 2.59 -23.44 -15.70
C ALA A 98 1.62 -23.35 -16.89
N HIS A 99 0.32 -23.14 -16.62
CA HIS A 99 -0.75 -23.14 -17.63
C HIS A 99 -1.44 -21.78 -17.80
N ASP A 100 -0.93 -20.73 -17.14
CA ASP A 100 -1.49 -19.39 -17.27
C ASP A 100 -1.09 -18.70 -18.58
N GLU A 101 -1.76 -17.59 -18.87
CA GLU A 101 -1.55 -16.83 -20.10
C GLU A 101 -0.14 -16.22 -20.17
N PHE A 102 0.52 -16.06 -19.02
CA PHE A 102 1.88 -15.52 -18.91
C PHE A 102 2.97 -16.59 -19.01
N ALA A 103 2.64 -17.88 -18.98
CA ALA A 103 3.61 -18.98 -18.97
C ALA A 103 4.61 -18.93 -20.14
N PRO A 104 4.23 -18.58 -21.39
CA PRO A 104 5.19 -18.44 -22.49
C PRO A 104 6.25 -17.37 -22.23
N TYR A 105 5.83 -16.26 -21.61
CA TYR A 105 6.73 -15.18 -21.22
C TYR A 105 7.68 -15.64 -20.12
N PHE A 106 7.14 -16.21 -19.03
CA PHE A 106 7.95 -16.71 -17.92
C PHE A 106 8.87 -17.88 -18.31
N GLY A 107 8.46 -18.68 -19.29
CA GLY A 107 9.25 -19.72 -19.93
C GLY A 107 10.28 -19.24 -20.96
N ARG A 108 10.44 -17.92 -21.13
CA ARG A 108 11.41 -17.28 -22.05
C ARG A 108 11.19 -17.62 -23.54
N GLN A 109 9.96 -17.94 -23.91
CA GLN A 109 9.60 -18.24 -25.30
C GLN A 109 9.30 -16.95 -26.09
N THR A 110 8.83 -15.90 -25.40
CA THR A 110 8.47 -14.61 -25.99
C THR A 110 9.23 -13.47 -25.32
N THR A 111 9.61 -12.46 -26.11
CA THR A 111 10.18 -11.20 -25.60
C THR A 111 9.09 -10.15 -25.46
N PRO A 112 9.09 -9.35 -24.39
CA PRO A 112 8.02 -8.39 -24.17
C PRO A 112 8.13 -7.26 -25.19
N LYS A 113 7.04 -7.04 -25.95
CA LYS A 113 6.90 -5.96 -26.92
C LYS A 113 5.60 -5.23 -26.60
N ILE A 114 5.73 -3.98 -26.13
CA ILE A 114 4.63 -3.30 -25.48
C ILE A 114 4.17 -2.11 -26.31
N LEU A 115 2.87 -2.05 -26.60
CA LEU A 115 2.23 -0.91 -27.25
C LEU A 115 1.64 0.03 -26.19
N MET A 116 2.13 1.26 -26.10
CA MET A 116 1.56 2.27 -25.21
C MET A 116 0.73 3.29 -25.98
N THR A 117 -0.52 3.50 -25.56
CA THR A 117 -1.43 4.48 -26.17
C THR A 117 -2.24 5.28 -25.15
N THR A 118 -2.94 6.31 -25.63
CA THR A 118 -3.73 7.24 -24.79
C THR A 118 -5.23 6.97 -24.86
N SER A 119 -6.03 7.77 -24.16
CA SER A 119 -7.43 8.01 -24.52
C SER A 119 -7.56 8.86 -25.77
N MET A 120 -8.77 8.89 -26.36
CA MET A 120 -9.10 9.84 -27.42
C MET A 120 -8.92 11.28 -26.91
N HIS A 121 -8.42 12.17 -27.77
CA HIS A 121 -8.22 13.60 -27.48
C HIS A 121 -7.33 13.92 -26.26
N ALA A 122 -6.38 13.05 -25.92
CA ALA A 122 -5.43 13.28 -24.84
C ALA A 122 -4.66 14.59 -25.00
N LYS A 123 -4.30 15.19 -23.86
CA LYS A 123 -3.57 16.45 -23.76
C LYS A 123 -2.12 16.22 -23.38
N THR A 124 -1.34 17.30 -23.47
CA THR A 124 0.12 17.29 -23.26
C THR A 124 0.53 16.63 -21.95
N VAL A 125 -0.23 16.82 -20.87
CA VAL A 125 0.07 16.22 -19.55
C VAL A 125 0.09 14.69 -19.62
N THR A 126 -0.81 14.08 -20.39
CA THR A 126 -0.88 12.63 -20.56
C THR A 126 0.26 12.12 -21.44
N PHE A 127 0.60 12.85 -22.50
CA PHE A 127 1.78 12.53 -23.32
C PHE A 127 3.10 12.68 -22.55
N ASP A 128 3.20 13.66 -21.65
CA ASP A 128 4.37 13.81 -20.78
C ASP A 128 4.51 12.60 -19.85
N LEU A 129 3.40 12.10 -19.30
CA LEU A 129 3.42 10.86 -18.50
C LEU A 129 3.82 9.64 -19.35
N MET A 130 3.33 9.52 -20.58
CA MET A 130 3.74 8.42 -21.48
C MET A 130 5.23 8.43 -21.73
N ARG A 131 5.81 9.60 -22.05
CA ARG A 131 7.26 9.74 -22.24
C ARG A 131 8.04 9.38 -20.98
N GLU A 132 7.54 9.76 -19.81
CA GLU A 132 8.15 9.36 -18.55
C GLU A 132 8.07 7.83 -18.32
N LEU A 133 6.99 7.18 -18.73
CA LEU A 133 6.84 5.71 -18.61
C LEU A 133 7.67 4.95 -19.66
N GLU A 134 7.76 5.44 -20.88
CA GLU A 134 8.66 4.95 -21.94
C GLU A 134 10.12 4.94 -21.47
N MET A 135 10.51 5.93 -20.65
CA MET A 135 11.84 5.95 -20.04
C MET A 135 12.06 4.88 -18.97
N VAL A 136 10.99 4.39 -18.33
CA VAL A 136 11.06 3.40 -17.25
C VAL A 136 10.94 1.98 -17.78
N ILE A 137 9.98 1.75 -18.68
CA ILE A 137 9.63 0.43 -19.20
C ILE A 137 10.43 0.18 -20.50
N PRO A 138 11.26 -0.86 -20.56
CA PRO A 138 11.97 -1.22 -21.79
C PRO A 138 11.02 -1.67 -22.91
N ASN A 139 11.47 -1.60 -24.17
CA ASN A 139 10.77 -2.17 -25.33
C ASN A 139 9.33 -1.65 -25.55
N VAL A 140 9.07 -0.39 -25.18
CA VAL A 140 7.77 0.26 -25.39
C VAL A 140 7.76 1.02 -26.71
N GLU A 141 6.72 0.81 -27.51
CA GLU A 141 6.38 1.63 -28.66
C GLU A 141 5.20 2.55 -28.33
N VAL A 142 5.43 3.86 -28.41
CA VAL A 142 4.42 4.87 -28.07
C VAL A 142 3.64 5.30 -29.30
N HIS A 143 2.33 5.01 -29.32
CA HIS A 143 1.43 5.40 -30.42
C HIS A 143 0.28 6.28 -29.94
N SER A 144 0.03 7.37 -30.69
CA SER A 144 -1.14 8.21 -30.46
C SER A 144 -2.42 7.53 -30.96
N ARG A 145 -3.44 7.45 -30.09
CA ARG A 145 -4.72 6.78 -30.36
C ARG A 145 -5.53 7.43 -31.49
N LYS A 146 -5.30 8.72 -31.79
CA LYS A 146 -6.10 9.52 -32.73
C LYS A 146 -7.62 9.32 -32.45
N LEU A 147 -8.37 8.79 -33.41
CA LEU A 147 -9.81 8.48 -33.31
C LEU A 147 -10.10 6.97 -33.41
N VAL A 148 -9.09 6.12 -33.19
CA VAL A 148 -9.23 4.67 -33.33
C VAL A 148 -9.82 4.08 -32.03
N PRO A 149 -10.86 3.22 -32.11
CA PRO A 149 -11.40 2.51 -30.94
C PRO A 149 -10.41 1.46 -30.42
N ILE A 150 -10.44 1.16 -29.11
CA ILE A 150 -9.48 0.25 -28.46
C ILE A 150 -9.52 -1.15 -29.08
N LYS A 151 -10.72 -1.68 -29.38
CA LYS A 151 -10.86 -3.01 -29.99
C LYS A 151 -10.06 -3.16 -31.29
N ARG A 152 -10.07 -2.13 -32.15
CA ARG A 152 -9.26 -2.11 -33.38
C ARG A 152 -7.76 -2.03 -33.10
N ILE A 153 -7.35 -1.34 -32.03
CA ILE A 153 -5.94 -1.27 -31.61
C ILE A 153 -5.50 -2.65 -31.10
N VAL A 154 -6.36 -3.36 -30.37
CA VAL A 154 -6.09 -4.74 -29.90
C VAL A 154 -5.91 -5.67 -31.09
N GLU A 155 -6.83 -5.65 -32.07
CA GLU A 155 -6.71 -6.42 -33.32
C GLU A 155 -5.37 -6.14 -34.03
N GLN A 156 -5.04 -4.86 -34.23
CA GLN A 156 -3.78 -4.45 -34.88
C GLN A 156 -2.54 -4.83 -34.06
N ALA A 157 -2.63 -4.79 -32.74
CA ALA A 157 -1.51 -5.14 -31.88
C ALA A 157 -1.21 -6.64 -31.93
N ILE A 158 -2.25 -7.48 -31.99
CA ILE A 158 -2.13 -8.92 -32.19
C ILE A 158 -1.49 -9.20 -33.56
N GLU A 159 -1.95 -8.54 -34.63
CA GLU A 159 -1.37 -8.66 -35.98
C GLU A 159 0.12 -8.26 -36.04
N ASN A 160 0.55 -7.32 -35.20
CA ASN A 160 1.94 -6.84 -35.13
C ASN A 160 2.77 -7.53 -34.02
N GLU A 161 2.27 -8.64 -33.46
CA GLU A 161 2.94 -9.47 -32.46
C GLU A 161 3.34 -8.70 -31.19
N PHE A 162 2.51 -7.77 -30.74
CA PHE A 162 2.68 -7.15 -29.42
C PHE A 162 2.22 -8.11 -28.32
N THR A 163 2.97 -8.15 -27.22
CA THR A 163 2.65 -8.97 -26.04
C THR A 163 1.69 -8.26 -25.10
N ASP A 164 1.78 -6.94 -25.01
CA ASP A 164 1.00 -6.16 -24.05
C ASP A 164 0.60 -4.79 -24.60
N ILE A 165 -0.59 -4.32 -24.21
CA ILE A 165 -1.04 -2.96 -24.45
C ILE A 165 -1.21 -2.22 -23.12
N ILE A 166 -0.67 -1.00 -23.07
CA ILE A 166 -0.88 -0.06 -21.97
C ILE A 166 -1.69 1.14 -22.49
N VAL A 167 -2.90 1.33 -21.98
CA VAL A 167 -3.76 2.47 -22.33
C VAL A 167 -3.84 3.45 -21.16
N ILE A 168 -3.35 4.68 -21.35
CA ILE A 168 -3.47 5.74 -20.35
C ILE A 168 -4.75 6.54 -20.62
N GLN A 169 -5.68 6.51 -19.67
CA GLN A 169 -6.91 7.27 -19.71
C GLN A 169 -6.76 8.65 -19.08
N GLU A 170 -7.27 9.67 -19.76
CA GLU A 170 -7.37 11.03 -19.27
C GLU A 170 -8.80 11.38 -18.83
N ASP A 171 -8.93 12.09 -17.71
CA ASP A 171 -10.16 12.77 -17.31
C ASP A 171 -9.82 14.22 -16.92
N ARG A 172 -10.63 15.18 -17.37
CA ARG A 172 -10.46 16.63 -17.07
C ARG A 172 -9.01 17.13 -17.23
N LYS A 173 -8.35 16.79 -18.34
CA LYS A 173 -6.95 17.19 -18.66
C LYS A 173 -5.89 16.59 -17.72
N LYS A 174 -6.21 15.51 -17.00
CA LYS A 174 -5.29 14.81 -16.10
C LYS A 174 -5.36 13.30 -16.30
N PRO A 175 -4.23 12.58 -16.28
CA PRO A 175 -4.23 11.13 -16.25
C PRO A 175 -5.02 10.61 -15.04
N SER A 176 -6.00 9.75 -15.30
CA SER A 176 -6.96 9.25 -14.30
C SER A 176 -6.96 7.73 -14.19
N GLY A 177 -6.61 7.02 -15.27
CA GLY A 177 -6.59 5.56 -15.27
C GLY A 177 -5.52 4.98 -16.18
N MET A 178 -5.15 3.74 -15.92
CA MET A 178 -4.27 2.92 -16.76
C MET A 178 -4.93 1.57 -16.96
N ILE A 179 -5.01 1.12 -18.19
CA ILE A 179 -5.44 -0.23 -18.54
C ILE A 179 -4.20 -0.99 -19.00
N PHE A 180 -3.99 -2.17 -18.45
CA PHE A 180 -3.02 -3.14 -18.91
C PHE A 180 -3.80 -4.30 -19.52
N CYS A 181 -3.46 -4.67 -20.75
CA CYS A 181 -4.08 -5.78 -21.46
C CYS A 181 -2.95 -6.67 -21.97
N HIS A 182 -2.90 -7.91 -21.50
CA HIS A 182 -1.99 -8.90 -22.04
C HIS A 182 -2.60 -9.51 -23.31
N LEU A 183 -1.79 -9.78 -24.32
CA LEU A 183 -2.19 -10.29 -25.64
C LEU A 183 -1.55 -11.66 -25.90
N PRO A 184 -2.15 -12.51 -26.75
CA PRO A 184 -3.35 -12.29 -27.55
C PRO A 184 -4.67 -12.49 -26.79
N ASP A 185 -4.70 -13.37 -25.79
CA ASP A 185 -5.91 -13.72 -25.03
C ASP A 185 -5.74 -13.50 -23.52
N GLY A 186 -4.75 -12.69 -23.14
CA GLY A 186 -4.40 -12.43 -21.75
C GLY A 186 -5.40 -11.54 -21.00
N PRO A 187 -5.30 -11.48 -19.67
CA PRO A 187 -6.24 -10.71 -18.85
C PRO A 187 -6.08 -9.20 -19.04
N THR A 188 -7.17 -8.48 -18.79
CA THR A 188 -7.22 -7.01 -18.82
C THR A 188 -7.46 -6.45 -17.43
N ALA A 189 -6.53 -5.64 -16.93
CA ALA A 189 -6.63 -4.99 -15.63
C ALA A 189 -6.75 -3.47 -15.76
N TYR A 190 -7.74 -2.89 -15.07
CA TYR A 190 -7.89 -1.45 -14.97
C TYR A 190 -7.50 -0.93 -13.60
N PHE A 191 -6.56 0.02 -13.62
CA PHE A 191 -6.10 0.73 -12.44
C PHE A 191 -6.53 2.18 -12.51
N LYS A 192 -7.10 2.67 -11.41
CA LYS A 192 -7.27 4.10 -11.20
C LYS A 192 -5.95 4.71 -10.72
N ILE A 193 -5.51 5.77 -11.37
CA ILE A 193 -4.41 6.62 -10.89
C ILE A 193 -5.00 7.54 -9.80
N ASN A 194 -4.58 7.32 -8.57
CA ASN A 194 -5.00 8.14 -7.43
C ASN A 194 -4.10 9.36 -7.24
N SER A 195 -2.81 9.20 -7.48
CA SER A 195 -1.82 10.27 -7.39
C SER A 195 -0.75 10.06 -8.45
N MET A 196 -0.34 11.17 -9.06
CA MET A 196 0.72 11.21 -10.07
C MET A 196 1.60 12.42 -9.78
N THR A 197 2.87 12.17 -9.49
CA THR A 197 3.90 13.22 -9.40
C THR A 197 4.89 12.99 -10.53
N PRO A 198 4.95 13.89 -11.54
CA PRO A 198 5.88 13.76 -12.64
C PRO A 198 7.31 14.01 -12.15
N SER A 199 8.28 13.43 -12.86
CA SER A 199 9.71 13.56 -12.55
C SER A 199 10.15 15.02 -12.35
N LYS A 200 9.67 15.93 -13.20
CA LYS A 200 9.99 17.37 -13.17
C LYS A 200 9.66 18.08 -11.85
N LYS A 201 8.73 17.54 -11.05
CA LYS A 201 8.34 18.12 -9.74
C LYS A 201 9.13 17.55 -8.57
N ILE A 202 9.91 16.49 -8.79
CA ILE A 202 10.70 15.83 -7.76
C ILE A 202 12.05 16.56 -7.65
N LYS A 203 12.47 16.83 -6.41
CA LYS A 203 13.75 17.49 -6.16
C LYS A 203 14.90 16.51 -6.41
N HIS A 204 15.97 17.00 -7.05
CA HIS A 204 17.17 16.22 -7.33
C HIS A 204 16.88 14.91 -8.07
N VAL A 205 16.13 14.92 -9.17
CA VAL A 205 15.97 13.73 -10.02
C VAL A 205 17.30 13.34 -10.65
N GLY A 206 17.63 12.05 -10.59
CA GLY A 206 18.80 11.50 -11.27
C GLY A 206 18.57 11.31 -12.77
N GLN A 207 19.66 11.23 -13.53
CA GLN A 207 19.58 10.92 -14.95
C GLN A 207 19.42 9.42 -15.17
N LYS A 208 18.56 9.04 -16.12
CA LYS A 208 18.40 7.65 -16.52
C LYS A 208 19.62 7.14 -17.29
N THR A 209 19.79 5.82 -17.25
CA THR A 209 20.69 5.04 -18.11
C THR A 209 19.85 4.02 -18.85
N ASP A 210 20.33 3.52 -19.99
CA ASP A 210 19.52 2.63 -20.84
C ASP A 210 19.51 1.15 -20.39
N HIS A 211 20.24 0.82 -19.33
CA HIS A 211 20.25 -0.50 -18.70
C HIS A 211 18.88 -1.01 -18.27
N TYR A 212 18.60 -2.31 -18.41
CA TYR A 212 17.35 -2.89 -17.92
C TYR A 212 17.25 -2.85 -16.39
N PRO A 213 16.12 -2.38 -15.83
CA PRO A 213 15.95 -2.26 -14.39
C PRO A 213 15.62 -3.59 -13.72
N GLU A 214 16.02 -3.74 -12.46
CA GLU A 214 15.51 -4.77 -11.56
C GLU A 214 14.07 -4.48 -11.17
N LEU A 215 13.23 -5.51 -11.09
CA LEU A 215 11.83 -5.39 -10.68
C LEU A 215 11.64 -5.91 -9.25
N ILE A 216 11.04 -5.09 -8.40
CA ILE A 216 10.65 -5.47 -7.03
C ILE A 216 9.13 -5.41 -6.91
N LEU A 217 8.52 -6.55 -6.61
CA LEU A 217 7.11 -6.69 -6.31
C LEU A 217 6.96 -7.04 -4.82
N ASN A 218 6.35 -6.14 -4.04
CA ASN A 218 6.20 -6.33 -2.58
C ASN A 218 4.73 -6.45 -2.19
N ASN A 219 4.43 -7.45 -1.34
CA ASN A 219 3.12 -7.71 -0.72
C ASN A 219 2.00 -8.02 -1.74
N PHE A 220 2.27 -8.90 -2.71
CA PHE A 220 1.28 -9.40 -3.67
C PHE A 220 0.96 -10.86 -3.34
N ASP A 221 0.49 -11.08 -2.12
CA ASP A 221 0.50 -12.39 -1.49
C ASP A 221 -0.83 -13.15 -1.70
N THR A 222 -1.90 -12.45 -2.10
CA THR A 222 -3.21 -13.08 -2.39
C THR A 222 -3.25 -13.63 -3.81
N ARG A 223 -4.17 -14.55 -4.12
CA ARG A 223 -4.38 -15.07 -5.50
C ARG A 223 -4.53 -13.96 -6.54
N LEU A 224 -5.37 -12.97 -6.24
CA LEU A 224 -5.54 -11.80 -7.10
C LEU A 224 -4.25 -10.94 -7.17
N GLY A 225 -3.60 -10.71 -6.03
CA GLY A 225 -2.36 -9.96 -5.94
C GLY A 225 -1.26 -10.60 -6.79
N PHE A 226 -1.13 -11.91 -6.74
CA PHE A 226 -0.16 -12.68 -7.49
C PHE A 226 -0.40 -12.61 -9.00
N THR A 227 -1.64 -12.74 -9.48
CA THR A 227 -1.99 -12.53 -10.90
C THR A 227 -1.59 -11.12 -11.37
N ILE A 228 -1.89 -10.10 -10.57
CA ILE A 228 -1.49 -8.72 -10.86
C ILE A 228 0.04 -8.54 -10.81
N GLY A 229 0.71 -9.23 -9.89
CA GLY A 229 2.17 -9.27 -9.81
C GLY A 229 2.80 -9.85 -11.08
N ARG A 230 2.26 -10.97 -11.57
CA ARG A 230 2.68 -11.60 -12.84
C ARG A 230 2.43 -10.68 -14.03
N LEU A 231 1.28 -10.00 -14.08
CA LEU A 231 0.98 -8.98 -15.10
C LEU A 231 2.00 -7.82 -15.08
N PHE A 232 2.42 -7.35 -13.90
CA PHE A 232 3.47 -6.32 -13.85
C PHE A 232 4.84 -6.86 -14.25
N ALA A 233 5.15 -8.11 -13.89
CA ALA A 233 6.40 -8.75 -14.27
C ALA A 233 6.49 -9.08 -15.76
N SER A 234 5.37 -9.35 -16.45
CA SER A 234 5.37 -9.61 -17.90
C SER A 234 5.84 -8.41 -18.73
N ILE A 235 5.68 -7.21 -18.20
CA ILE A 235 6.00 -5.95 -18.88
C ILE A 235 7.51 -5.61 -18.79
N PHE A 236 8.25 -6.21 -17.86
CA PHE A 236 9.67 -5.93 -17.68
C PHE A 236 10.53 -7.13 -18.03
N PRO A 237 11.63 -6.97 -18.78
CA PRO A 237 12.51 -8.08 -19.14
C PRO A 237 13.04 -8.80 -17.89
N GLN A 238 13.13 -10.12 -17.97
CA GLN A 238 13.56 -10.96 -16.84
C GLN A 238 15.05 -10.87 -16.52
N ASP A 239 15.86 -10.36 -17.45
CA ASP A 239 17.32 -10.25 -17.30
C ASP A 239 17.70 -8.81 -16.93
N PRO A 240 17.75 -8.45 -15.63
CA PRO A 240 18.12 -7.12 -15.19
C PRO A 240 19.62 -6.87 -15.34
N GLU A 241 19.98 -5.64 -15.68
CA GLU A 241 21.38 -5.23 -15.80
C GLU A 241 21.86 -4.52 -14.53
N TYR A 242 22.46 -5.28 -13.62
CA TYR A 242 22.96 -4.80 -12.32
C TYR A 242 23.98 -3.65 -12.43
N LYS A 243 24.70 -3.54 -13.55
CA LYS A 243 25.64 -2.44 -13.81
C LYS A 243 24.96 -1.07 -13.76
N GLY A 244 23.71 -0.98 -14.23
CA GLY A 244 22.94 0.26 -14.21
C GLY A 244 22.40 0.65 -12.84
N ARG A 245 22.32 -0.32 -11.91
CA ARG A 245 21.76 -0.20 -10.55
C ARG A 245 20.37 0.44 -10.55
N ARG A 246 19.58 0.18 -11.58
CA ARG A 246 18.21 0.69 -11.73
C ARG A 246 17.25 -0.30 -11.11
N VAL A 247 16.27 0.21 -10.38
CA VAL A 247 15.23 -0.60 -9.77
C VAL A 247 13.86 0.05 -9.93
N VAL A 248 12.89 -0.73 -10.37
CA VAL A 248 11.48 -0.38 -10.40
C VAL A 248 10.78 -1.17 -9.32
N THR A 249 10.00 -0.48 -8.49
CA THR A 249 9.31 -1.08 -7.36
C THR A 249 7.82 -0.87 -7.50
N PHE A 250 7.06 -1.96 -7.42
CA PHE A 250 5.63 -1.97 -7.14
C PHE A 250 5.45 -2.45 -5.70
N HIS A 251 5.06 -1.54 -4.83
CA HIS A 251 4.79 -1.86 -3.44
C HIS A 251 3.30 -1.79 -3.16
N ASN A 252 2.69 -2.93 -2.84
CA ASN A 252 1.30 -2.98 -2.41
C ASN A 252 1.20 -2.69 -0.91
N GLN A 253 0.36 -1.71 -0.58
CA GLN A 253 0.00 -1.41 0.79
C GLN A 253 -1.48 -1.01 0.82
N ARG A 254 -2.31 -1.85 1.46
CA ARG A 254 -3.76 -1.61 1.63
C ARG A 254 -4.50 -1.41 0.30
N ASP A 255 -4.24 -2.27 -0.68
CA ASP A 255 -4.74 -2.20 -2.06
C ASP A 255 -4.30 -0.95 -2.85
N TYR A 256 -3.32 -0.20 -2.32
CA TYR A 256 -2.64 0.86 -3.06
C TYR A 256 -1.30 0.35 -3.53
N ILE A 257 -1.12 0.37 -4.84
CA ILE A 257 0.14 -0.01 -5.48
C ILE A 257 0.95 1.25 -5.70
N PHE A 258 2.06 1.36 -4.99
CA PHE A 258 3.02 2.44 -5.14
C PHE A 258 4.07 2.05 -6.16
N PHE A 259 4.05 2.72 -7.30
CA PHE A 259 5.07 2.58 -8.33
C PHE A 259 6.17 3.62 -8.11
N ARG A 260 7.41 3.16 -8.06
CA ARG A 260 8.59 4.02 -7.92
C ARG A 260 9.73 3.51 -8.80
N HIS A 261 10.54 4.45 -9.29
CA HIS A 261 11.74 4.15 -10.06
C HIS A 261 12.95 4.82 -9.42
N HIS A 262 13.92 4.01 -9.01
CA HIS A 262 15.11 4.47 -8.30
C HIS A 262 16.38 3.94 -8.95
N ARG A 263 17.50 4.62 -8.68
CA ARG A 263 18.84 4.06 -8.70
C ARG A 263 19.25 3.76 -7.28
N TYR A 264 19.89 2.62 -7.04
CA TYR A 264 20.46 2.31 -5.74
C TYR A 264 21.98 2.41 -5.74
N GLU A 265 22.53 2.72 -4.56
CA GLU A 265 23.96 2.68 -4.30
C GLU A 265 24.21 2.05 -2.93
N PHE A 266 25.02 1.01 -2.88
CA PHE A 266 25.43 0.42 -1.62
C PHE A 266 26.41 1.34 -0.89
N LYS A 267 26.14 1.59 0.39
CA LYS A 267 27.10 2.28 1.25
C LYS A 267 28.34 1.42 1.43
N ARG A 268 29.47 2.04 1.82
CA ARG A 268 30.76 1.36 2.04
C ARG A 268 30.66 0.14 2.95
N ASP A 269 29.75 0.20 3.92
CA ASP A 269 29.54 -0.86 4.90
C ASP A 269 28.68 -2.03 4.37
N GLY A 270 28.13 -1.94 3.15
CA GLY A 270 27.29 -2.97 2.51
C GLY A 270 25.92 -3.20 3.15
N THR A 271 25.68 -2.72 4.37
CA THR A 271 24.47 -2.98 5.16
C THR A 271 23.22 -2.21 4.70
N ARG A 272 23.40 -1.11 3.97
CA ARG A 272 22.30 -0.23 3.55
C ARG A 272 22.52 0.26 2.13
N ALA A 273 21.43 0.31 1.36
CA ALA A 273 21.38 0.98 0.07
C ALA A 273 20.82 2.40 0.23
N ALA A 274 21.49 3.38 -0.38
CA ALA A 274 20.92 4.70 -0.62
C ALA A 274 20.12 4.65 -1.93
N LEU A 275 18.96 5.31 -1.96
CA LEU A 275 18.08 5.35 -3.12
C LEU A 275 18.03 6.77 -3.69
N HIS A 276 18.08 6.87 -5.00
CA HIS A 276 17.96 8.12 -5.75
C HIS A 276 16.84 8.00 -6.78
N GLU A 277 15.85 8.88 -6.73
CA GLU A 277 14.69 8.81 -7.63
C GLU A 277 15.03 9.22 -9.07
N LEU A 278 14.56 8.43 -10.02
CA LEU A 278 14.80 8.63 -11.46
C LEU A 278 13.51 8.96 -12.24
N GLY A 279 12.36 8.43 -11.80
CA GLY A 279 11.11 8.47 -12.57
C GLY A 279 9.91 9.03 -11.78
N PRO A 280 8.72 9.02 -12.40
CA PRO A 280 7.49 9.49 -11.77
C PRO A 280 7.11 8.65 -10.56
N ARG A 281 6.36 9.27 -9.65
CA ARG A 281 5.68 8.57 -8.55
C ARG A 281 4.22 8.38 -8.91
N LEU A 282 3.79 7.13 -9.02
CA LEU A 282 2.38 6.79 -9.21
C LEU A 282 1.84 6.05 -7.99
N THR A 283 0.55 6.29 -7.73
CA THR A 283 -0.25 5.49 -6.81
C THR A 283 -1.43 4.95 -7.59
N LEU A 284 -1.42 3.65 -7.81
CA LEU A 284 -2.42 2.92 -8.56
C LEU A 284 -3.35 2.19 -7.59
N ARG A 285 -4.59 1.99 -8.03
CA ARG A 285 -5.56 1.17 -7.31
C ARG A 285 -6.35 0.34 -8.31
N LEU A 286 -6.34 -0.98 -8.15
CA LEU A 286 -7.10 -1.89 -9.00
C LEU A 286 -8.61 -1.57 -8.88
N LYS A 287 -9.28 -1.55 -10.03
CA LYS A 287 -10.72 -1.31 -10.15
C LYS A 287 -11.47 -2.50 -10.68
N TRP A 288 -10.90 -3.20 -11.64
CA TRP A 288 -11.42 -4.46 -12.11
C TRP A 288 -10.32 -5.24 -12.81
N LEU A 289 -10.49 -6.55 -12.81
CA LEU A 289 -9.72 -7.52 -13.56
C LEU A 289 -10.73 -8.32 -14.40
N GLN A 290 -10.45 -8.43 -15.68
CA GLN A 290 -11.25 -9.11 -16.68
C GLN A 290 -10.43 -10.25 -17.28
N LYS A 291 -11.09 -11.40 -17.50
CA LYS A 291 -10.52 -12.51 -18.25
C LYS A 291 -10.58 -12.21 -19.75
N GLY A 292 -9.47 -12.41 -20.43
CA GLY A 292 -9.32 -12.07 -21.85
C GLY A 292 -9.11 -10.58 -22.11
N THR A 293 -9.08 -10.26 -23.40
CA THR A 293 -8.78 -8.91 -23.90
C THR A 293 -9.94 -7.94 -23.65
N PHE A 294 -9.71 -6.67 -23.98
CA PHE A 294 -10.63 -5.57 -23.71
C PHE A 294 -12.01 -5.78 -24.34
N ASP A 295 -12.97 -6.27 -23.54
CA ASP A 295 -14.39 -6.28 -23.88
C ASP A 295 -15.27 -5.67 -22.80
N THR A 296 -15.87 -4.53 -23.11
CA THR A 296 -16.70 -3.78 -22.16
C THR A 296 -18.14 -4.25 -22.10
N ILE A 297 -18.60 -5.08 -23.04
CA ILE A 297 -20.02 -5.44 -23.18
C ILE A 297 -20.30 -6.83 -22.58
N GLU A 298 -19.58 -7.86 -23.05
CA GLU A 298 -19.82 -9.26 -22.66
C GLU A 298 -18.65 -9.85 -21.87
N GLY A 299 -17.69 -8.99 -21.49
CA GLY A 299 -16.49 -9.38 -20.75
C GLY A 299 -16.77 -10.08 -19.43
N GLU A 300 -16.10 -11.21 -19.21
CA GLU A 300 -16.11 -11.92 -17.93
C GLU A 300 -15.15 -11.23 -16.95
N TYR A 301 -15.71 -10.63 -15.90
CA TYR A 301 -14.92 -9.99 -14.85
C TYR A 301 -14.61 -10.97 -13.73
N GLU A 302 -13.33 -11.33 -13.60
CA GLU A 302 -12.83 -12.11 -12.46
C GLU A 302 -13.01 -11.35 -11.15
N TRP A 303 -12.72 -10.04 -11.16
CA TRP A 303 -12.84 -9.21 -9.98
C TRP A 303 -13.27 -7.78 -10.30
N VAL A 304 -14.15 -7.21 -9.47
CA VAL A 304 -14.61 -5.82 -9.59
C VAL A 304 -14.65 -5.13 -8.23
N TYR A 305 -14.03 -3.96 -8.14
CA TYR A 305 -14.04 -3.13 -6.95
C TYR A 305 -15.44 -2.57 -6.67
N LYS A 306 -16.11 -3.12 -5.66
CA LYS A 306 -17.40 -2.61 -5.15
C LYS A 306 -17.20 -2.02 -3.76
N ARG A 307 -17.39 -0.70 -3.62
CA ARG A 307 -17.15 0.04 -2.35
C ARG A 307 -17.86 -0.57 -1.14
N ARG A 308 -19.11 -1.04 -1.31
CA ARG A 308 -19.90 -1.64 -0.22
C ARG A 308 -19.37 -2.99 0.24
N ILE A 309 -18.78 -3.77 -0.67
CA ILE A 309 -18.25 -5.11 -0.38
C ILE A 309 -16.84 -5.01 0.21
N GLN A 310 -16.02 -4.08 -0.29
CA GLN A 310 -14.62 -3.98 0.12
C GLN A 310 -14.38 -3.15 1.38
N GLN A 311 -15.34 -2.31 1.81
CA GLN A 311 -15.18 -1.43 2.97
C GLN A 311 -16.11 -1.69 4.18
N PRO A 312 -16.66 -2.90 4.45
CA PRO A 312 -17.33 -3.15 5.72
C PRO A 312 -16.34 -3.17 6.89
N ASN A 313 -15.11 -3.65 6.65
CA ASN A 313 -14.02 -3.68 7.61
C ASN A 313 -12.78 -2.97 7.04
N ARG A 314 -12.06 -2.19 7.86
CA ARG A 314 -10.86 -1.44 7.42
C ARG A 314 -9.58 -2.28 7.44
N ARG A 315 -9.71 -3.60 7.62
CA ARG A 315 -8.61 -4.56 7.82
C ARG A 315 -8.55 -5.66 6.76
N THR A 316 -9.51 -5.67 5.83
CA THR A 316 -9.54 -6.61 4.70
C THR A 316 -8.96 -5.93 3.47
N PHE A 317 -8.06 -6.63 2.79
CA PHE A 317 -7.37 -6.17 1.58
C PHE A 317 -7.34 -7.34 0.59
N VAL A 318 -7.45 -7.04 -0.70
CA VAL A 318 -7.63 -8.04 -1.77
C VAL A 318 -6.37 -8.33 -2.56
N LEU A 319 -5.39 -7.42 -2.52
CA LEU A 319 -4.08 -7.59 -3.13
C LEU A 319 -3.04 -8.08 -2.11
#